data_AF-A0A7C4X0T8-F1
#
_entry.id   AF-A0A7C4X0T8-F1
#
_cell.length_a   1.000
_cell.length_b   1.000
_cell.length_c   1.000
_cell.angle_alpha   90.00
_cell.angle_beta   90.00
_cell.angle_gamma   90.00
#
_symmetry.space_group_name_H-M   'P 1'
#
loop_
_entity.id
_entity.type
_entity.pdbx_description
1 polymer ?
#
loop_
_entity_poly.entity_id
_entity_poly.type
_entity_poly.pdbx_seq_one_letter_code
_entity_poly.pdbx_strand_id
1 'polypeptide(L)'
;MRKALFRPGRGLSLLQTGSQNPRVVERTGMRARRRWDRGSMFLVCCVLGLFLTGCARIAGHYTRPFFEDLTKSFLEQRDLELAEQGVPAFLLALDGLIRHSPENKNFLLAGAQAYSAYSSAFVADRNPERNRILVEKAKTYALTALSLQNRKFAQVRESPYGEFESCLPSFRKKDVPFLFQAAASWAGWIQANASSTDALADLPKVESLIRKVLELDETYSYGAAHAFLGALLTVRPPALGGRPEEARSHFERALELGQGKFLPSYVLYAKQYALLVYDKDLFFGLLETVLRSPADSVPELTLMNLLAQRQAEALAARAREEGYFD
;
A
#
# COMPACT_ATOMS: atom_id res chain seq x y z
N MET A 1 -37.27 22.97 33.39
CA MET A 1 -38.71 22.77 33.06
C MET A 1 -38.92 21.37 32.49
N ARG A 2 -40.15 20.84 32.61
CA ARG A 2 -40.77 19.59 32.08
C ARG A 2 -39.98 18.80 30.98
N LYS A 3 -39.72 17.48 31.12
CA LYS A 3 -40.56 16.28 30.72
C LYS A 3 -40.77 16.18 29.18
N ALA A 4 -40.94 15.06 28.46
CA ALA A 4 -40.99 13.58 28.67
C ALA A 4 -41.22 12.90 27.26
N LEU A 5 -41.21 11.59 26.96
CA LEU A 5 -40.89 10.32 27.68
C LEU A 5 -40.55 9.17 26.67
N PHE A 6 -39.41 8.52 26.86
CA PHE A 6 -39.11 7.07 26.73
C PHE A 6 -40.16 6.06 26.13
N ARG A 7 -39.81 5.47 24.96
CA ARG A 7 -39.73 4.00 24.65
C ARG A 7 -41.03 3.12 24.59
N PRO A 8 -41.00 1.80 24.23
CA PRO A 8 -41.85 1.28 23.12
C PRO A 8 -42.75 0.06 23.48
N GLY A 9 -43.47 -0.51 22.49
CA GLY A 9 -44.28 -1.73 22.66
C GLY A 9 -44.33 -2.64 21.42
N ARG A 10 -44.33 -3.97 21.64
CA ARG A 10 -44.50 -5.05 20.64
C ARG A 10 -45.97 -5.54 20.63
N GLY A 11 -46.41 -6.23 19.57
CA GLY A 11 -47.66 -7.00 19.58
C GLY A 11 -47.82 -7.89 18.34
N LEU A 12 -48.09 -9.18 18.51
CA LEU A 12 -48.21 -10.19 17.45
C LEU A 12 -49.67 -10.63 17.20
N SER A 13 -49.95 -11.01 15.95
CA SER A 13 -50.84 -12.11 15.47
C SER A 13 -52.30 -12.27 15.94
N LEU A 14 -53.19 -12.65 14.99
CA LEU A 14 -54.13 -13.80 14.97
C LEU A 14 -55.12 -13.59 13.77
N LEU A 15 -55.02 -14.37 12.68
CA LEU A 15 -55.79 -15.58 12.30
C LEU A 15 -57.18 -15.37 11.64
N GLN A 16 -57.33 -15.93 10.41
CA GLN A 16 -58.52 -16.54 9.75
C GLN A 16 -59.83 -15.71 9.63
N THR A 17 -60.63 -15.77 8.55
CA THR A 17 -61.17 -16.92 7.79
C THR A 17 -61.54 -16.56 6.33
N GLY A 18 -61.99 -17.58 5.58
CA GLY A 18 -62.43 -17.61 4.16
C GLY A 18 -63.60 -16.68 3.76
N SER A 19 -64.26 -16.80 2.61
CA SER A 19 -64.23 -17.73 1.47
C SER A 19 -65.43 -17.36 0.57
N GLN A 20 -65.25 -17.21 -0.75
CA GLN A 20 -66.29 -17.28 -1.81
C GLN A 20 -67.44 -16.21 -1.80
N ASN A 21 -68.06 -15.80 -2.92
CA ASN A 21 -67.79 -15.85 -4.37
C ASN A 21 -68.74 -14.81 -5.08
N PRO A 22 -69.13 -14.99 -6.36
CA PRO A 22 -68.61 -14.33 -7.56
C PRO A 22 -69.39 -13.07 -8.02
N ARG A 23 -68.84 -12.34 -9.01
CA ARG A 23 -69.60 -11.98 -10.23
C ARG A 23 -68.67 -11.60 -11.39
N VAL A 24 -68.91 -12.23 -12.54
CA VAL A 24 -68.22 -12.00 -13.81
C VAL A 24 -68.90 -10.86 -14.56
N VAL A 25 -68.11 -9.95 -15.13
CA VAL A 25 -68.55 -9.07 -16.23
C VAL A 25 -67.43 -9.06 -17.28
N GLU A 26 -67.72 -9.60 -18.46
CA GLU A 26 -66.80 -9.59 -19.59
C GLU A 26 -66.71 -8.20 -20.22
N ARG A 27 -65.51 -7.80 -20.64
CA ARG A 27 -65.33 -6.85 -21.74
C ARG A 27 -64.24 -7.34 -22.68
N THR A 28 -64.63 -7.56 -23.92
CA THR A 28 -63.77 -7.97 -25.03
C THR A 28 -62.89 -6.81 -25.50
N GLY A 29 -61.61 -7.09 -25.77
CA GLY A 29 -60.66 -6.12 -26.29
C GLY A 29 -59.58 -6.83 -27.11
N MET A 30 -59.54 -6.57 -28.41
CA MET A 30 -58.65 -7.28 -29.34
C MET A 30 -57.18 -7.11 -28.99
N ARG A 31 -56.45 -8.22 -28.84
CA ARG A 31 -54.98 -8.23 -28.86
C ARG A 31 -54.49 -8.79 -30.19
N ALA A 32 -53.91 -7.94 -31.03
CA ALA A 32 -53.18 -8.36 -32.22
C ALA A 32 -51.96 -9.20 -31.80
N ARG A 33 -52.08 -10.53 -31.81
CA ARG A 33 -50.96 -11.44 -31.59
C ARG A 33 -50.02 -11.38 -32.81
N ARG A 34 -48.98 -10.54 -32.75
CA ARG A 34 -47.79 -10.77 -33.59
C ARG A 34 -47.25 -12.17 -33.24
N ARG A 35 -47.39 -13.12 -34.16
CA ARG A 35 -46.71 -14.42 -34.08
C ARG A 35 -45.21 -14.14 -34.24
N TRP A 36 -44.48 -14.10 -33.14
CA TRP A 36 -43.05 -14.39 -33.20
C TRP A 36 -42.89 -15.87 -33.50
N ASP A 37 -42.29 -16.18 -34.64
CA ASP A 37 -41.89 -17.55 -34.95
C ASP A 37 -40.90 -18.05 -33.90
N ARG A 38 -41.06 -19.32 -33.49
CA ARG A 38 -40.26 -19.93 -32.42
C ARG A 38 -38.76 -19.85 -32.72
N GLY A 39 -38.35 -19.90 -34.00
CA GLY A 39 -36.97 -19.71 -34.43
C GLY A 39 -36.42 -18.32 -34.11
N SER A 40 -37.17 -17.25 -34.40
CA SER A 40 -36.75 -15.87 -34.14
C SER A 40 -36.59 -15.58 -32.65
N MET A 41 -37.48 -16.12 -31.81
CA MET A 41 -37.38 -15.99 -30.35
C MET A 41 -36.18 -16.77 -29.79
N PHE A 42 -35.87 -17.95 -30.35
CA PHE A 42 -34.69 -18.73 -29.96
C PHE A 42 -33.39 -18.03 -30.36
N LEU A 43 -33.33 -17.46 -31.57
CA LEU A 43 -32.18 -16.70 -32.07
C LEU A 43 -31.89 -15.48 -31.18
N VAL A 44 -32.92 -14.70 -30.83
CA VAL A 44 -32.79 -13.54 -29.93
C VAL A 44 -32.29 -13.97 -28.54
N CYS A 45 -32.80 -15.08 -27.97
CA CYS A 45 -32.32 -15.60 -26.69
C CYS A 45 -30.86 -16.09 -26.75
N CYS A 46 -30.44 -16.78 -27.82
CA CYS A 46 -29.05 -17.21 -28.01
C CYS A 46 -28.10 -16.01 -28.14
N VAL A 47 -28.50 -14.97 -28.89
CA VAL A 47 -27.72 -13.74 -29.02
C VAL A 47 -27.63 -12.99 -27.69
N LEU A 48 -28.72 -12.87 -26.92
CA LEU A 48 -28.71 -12.28 -25.57
C LEU A 48 -27.79 -13.04 -24.60
N GLY A 49 -27.79 -14.38 -24.65
CA GLY A 49 -26.93 -15.22 -23.82
C GLY A 49 -25.43 -15.05 -24.10
N LEU A 50 -25.06 -14.78 -25.36
CA LEU A 50 -23.69 -14.46 -25.74
C LEU A 50 -23.24 -13.09 -25.23
N PHE A 51 -24.11 -12.07 -25.24
CA PHE A 51 -23.79 -10.75 -24.68
C PHE A 51 -23.63 -10.77 -23.15
N LEU A 52 -24.44 -11.55 -22.43
CA LEU A 52 -24.39 -11.63 -20.96
C LEU A 52 -23.12 -12.27 -20.41
N THR A 53 -22.41 -13.09 -21.20
CA THR A 53 -21.15 -13.74 -20.78
C THR A 53 -19.88 -13.02 -21.27
N GLY A 54 -20.00 -12.13 -22.26
CA GLY A 54 -18.86 -11.37 -22.81
C GLY A 54 -18.31 -10.29 -21.87
N CYS A 55 -19.18 -9.46 -21.28
CA CYS A 55 -18.76 -8.28 -20.52
C CYS A 55 -17.84 -8.61 -19.32
N ALA A 56 -18.09 -9.73 -18.62
CA ALA A 56 -17.29 -10.13 -17.47
C ALA A 56 -15.86 -10.58 -17.84
N ARG A 57 -15.69 -11.27 -18.99
CA ARG A 57 -14.36 -11.69 -19.48
C ARG A 57 -13.56 -10.53 -20.08
N ILE A 58 -14.24 -9.58 -20.73
CA ILE A 58 -13.63 -8.37 -21.26
C ILE A 58 -13.11 -7.49 -20.12
N ALA A 59 -13.91 -7.23 -19.08
CA ALA A 59 -13.50 -6.39 -17.96
C ALA A 59 -12.21 -6.86 -17.26
N GLY A 60 -12.02 -8.17 -17.09
CA GLY A 60 -10.82 -8.73 -16.45
C GLY A 60 -9.53 -8.60 -17.28
N HIS A 61 -9.62 -8.46 -18.61
CA HIS A 61 -8.44 -8.40 -19.49
C HIS A 61 -7.93 -6.97 -19.73
N TYR A 62 -8.82 -5.97 -19.65
CA TYR A 62 -8.46 -4.55 -19.84
C TYR A 62 -8.15 -3.81 -18.53
N THR A 63 -8.59 -4.31 -17.37
CA THR A 63 -8.37 -3.64 -16.07
C THR A 63 -6.92 -3.67 -15.59
N ARG A 64 -6.13 -4.71 -15.94
CA ARG A 64 -4.71 -4.77 -15.52
C ARG A 64 -3.82 -3.76 -16.25
N PRO A 65 -3.78 -3.71 -17.60
CA PRO A 65 -2.95 -2.73 -18.30
C PRO A 65 -3.35 -1.30 -17.96
N PHE A 66 -4.64 -1.00 -17.91
CA PHE A 66 -5.14 0.31 -17.47
C PHE A 66 -4.64 0.71 -16.09
N PHE A 67 -4.61 -0.22 -15.13
CA PHE A 67 -4.15 0.08 -13.77
C PHE A 67 -2.62 0.22 -13.69
N GLU A 68 -1.88 -0.56 -14.48
CA GLU A 68 -0.42 -0.44 -14.61
C GLU A 68 -0.03 0.92 -15.24
N ASP A 69 -0.71 1.32 -16.32
CA ASP A 69 -0.55 2.64 -16.97
C ASP A 69 -0.94 3.79 -16.05
N LEU A 70 -2.05 3.65 -15.30
CA LEU A 70 -2.47 4.64 -14.29
C LEU A 70 -1.43 4.79 -13.17
N THR A 71 -0.86 3.68 -12.71
CA THR A 71 0.19 3.68 -11.68
C THR A 71 1.46 4.36 -12.20
N LYS A 72 1.86 4.05 -13.45
CA LYS A 72 3.02 4.67 -14.09
C LYS A 72 2.82 6.17 -14.29
N SER A 73 1.70 6.58 -14.87
CA SER A 73 1.32 7.99 -15.05
C SER A 73 1.25 8.75 -13.73
N PHE A 74 0.89 8.07 -12.63
CA PHE A 74 0.93 8.64 -11.29
C PHE A 74 2.37 8.83 -10.75
N LEU A 75 3.27 7.86 -10.95
CA LEU A 75 4.68 7.98 -10.53
C LEU A 75 5.47 9.02 -11.37
N GLU A 76 5.05 9.25 -12.61
CA GLU A 76 5.59 10.26 -13.52
C GLU A 76 5.04 11.68 -13.23
N GLN A 77 4.18 11.88 -12.22
CA GLN A 77 3.62 13.20 -11.88
C GLN A 77 4.70 14.18 -11.40
N ARG A 78 4.67 15.37 -12.01
CA ARG A 78 5.52 16.52 -11.65
C ARG A 78 4.86 17.48 -10.67
N ASP A 79 3.52 17.46 -10.62
CA ASP A 79 2.74 18.31 -9.73
C ASP A 79 2.50 17.55 -8.41
N LEU A 80 3.23 17.96 -7.37
CA LEU A 80 3.11 17.40 -6.03
C LEU A 80 1.75 17.66 -5.38
N GLU A 81 1.09 18.78 -5.71
CA GLU A 81 -0.22 19.12 -5.16
C GLU A 81 -1.32 18.28 -5.83
N LEU A 82 -1.31 18.17 -7.16
CA LEU A 82 -2.20 17.27 -7.90
C LEU A 82 -2.01 15.81 -7.45
N ALA A 83 -0.78 15.38 -7.22
CA ALA A 83 -0.50 14.06 -6.66
C ALA A 83 -1.09 13.92 -5.24
N GLU A 84 -0.80 14.85 -4.33
CA GLU A 84 -1.30 14.84 -2.94
C GLU A 84 -2.85 14.81 -2.87
N GLN A 85 -3.52 15.57 -3.74
CA GLN A 85 -4.98 15.64 -3.85
C GLN A 85 -5.60 14.42 -4.57
N GLY A 86 -4.92 13.83 -5.55
CA GLY A 86 -5.41 12.70 -6.33
C GLY A 86 -5.30 11.33 -5.63
N VAL A 87 -4.28 11.14 -4.78
CA VAL A 87 -4.02 9.84 -4.12
C VAL A 87 -5.21 9.29 -3.33
N PRO A 88 -5.97 10.07 -2.53
CA PRO A 88 -7.13 9.53 -1.81
C PRO A 88 -8.15 8.83 -2.71
N ALA A 89 -8.42 9.36 -3.91
CA ALA A 89 -9.33 8.73 -4.86
C ALA A 89 -8.72 7.46 -5.49
N PHE A 90 -7.43 7.50 -5.82
CA PHE A 90 -6.69 6.35 -6.34
C PHE A 90 -6.65 5.18 -5.33
N LEU A 91 -6.45 5.47 -4.04
CA LEU A 91 -6.48 4.47 -2.97
C LEU A 91 -7.86 3.82 -2.80
N LEU A 92 -8.95 4.59 -2.91
CA LEU A 92 -10.32 4.06 -2.87
C LEU A 92 -10.67 3.23 -4.12
N ALA A 93 -10.11 3.55 -5.29
CA ALA A 93 -10.23 2.72 -6.48
C ALA A 93 -9.47 1.38 -6.32
N LEU A 94 -8.25 1.43 -5.77
CA LEU A 94 -7.45 0.26 -5.37
C LEU A 94 -8.21 -0.66 -4.41
N ASP A 95 -8.86 -0.10 -3.39
CA ASP A 95 -9.72 -0.87 -2.47
C ASP A 95 -10.84 -1.63 -3.19
N GLY A 96 -11.46 -0.99 -4.19
CA GLY A 96 -12.50 -1.61 -5.01
C GLY A 96 -11.95 -2.80 -5.81
N LEU A 97 -10.78 -2.65 -6.43
CA LEU A 97 -10.11 -3.70 -7.19
C LEU A 97 -9.65 -4.86 -6.28
N ILE A 98 -9.08 -4.56 -5.11
CA ILE A 98 -8.67 -5.57 -4.12
C ILE A 98 -9.91 -6.30 -3.58
N ARG A 99 -11.01 -5.60 -3.26
CA ARG A 99 -12.26 -6.22 -2.82
C ARG A 99 -12.87 -7.12 -3.90
N HIS A 100 -12.76 -6.74 -5.17
CA HIS A 100 -13.24 -7.55 -6.30
C HIS A 100 -12.35 -8.77 -6.59
N SER A 101 -11.05 -8.70 -6.29
CA SER A 101 -10.08 -9.76 -6.56
C SER A 101 -9.09 -9.92 -5.40
N PRO A 102 -9.53 -10.44 -4.24
CA PRO A 102 -8.75 -10.44 -2.99
C PRO A 102 -7.51 -11.33 -3.03
N GLU A 103 -7.45 -12.29 -3.95
CA GLU A 103 -6.26 -13.15 -4.16
C GLU A 103 -5.30 -12.60 -5.24
N ASN A 104 -5.61 -11.44 -5.85
CA ASN A 104 -4.72 -10.82 -6.84
C ASN A 104 -3.54 -10.11 -6.13
N LYS A 105 -2.45 -10.85 -6.00
CA LYS A 105 -1.16 -10.39 -5.45
C LYS A 105 -0.69 -9.04 -5.99
N ASN A 106 -0.90 -8.75 -7.27
CA ASN A 106 -0.41 -7.50 -7.87
C ASN A 106 -1.24 -6.30 -7.37
N PHE A 107 -2.56 -6.45 -7.21
CA PHE A 107 -3.41 -5.40 -6.63
C PHE A 107 -3.10 -5.20 -5.14
N LEU A 108 -2.85 -6.28 -4.39
CA LEU A 108 -2.42 -6.19 -2.99
C LEU A 108 -1.05 -5.50 -2.86
N LEU A 109 -0.09 -5.82 -3.74
CA LEU A 109 1.24 -5.20 -3.75
C LEU A 109 1.15 -3.70 -4.07
N ALA A 110 0.42 -3.33 -5.12
CA ALA A 110 0.18 -1.93 -5.48
C ALA A 110 -0.58 -1.17 -4.39
N GLY A 111 -1.58 -1.80 -3.76
CA GLY A 111 -2.29 -1.25 -2.61
C GLY A 111 -1.36 -0.97 -1.43
N ALA A 112 -0.50 -1.93 -1.07
CA ALA A 112 0.49 -1.75 -0.01
C ALA A 112 1.48 -0.62 -0.33
N GLN A 113 2.02 -0.59 -1.56
CA GLN A 113 2.92 0.47 -2.03
C GLN A 113 2.27 1.85 -1.94
N ALA A 114 1.08 2.01 -2.50
CA ALA A 114 0.36 3.28 -2.53
C ALA A 114 -0.03 3.77 -1.12
N TYR A 115 -0.53 2.88 -0.25
CA TYR A 115 -0.86 3.25 1.13
C TYR A 115 0.40 3.61 1.94
N SER A 116 1.49 2.84 1.83
CA SER A 116 2.76 3.17 2.51
C SER A 116 3.35 4.50 2.03
N ALA A 117 3.40 4.73 0.71
CA ALA A 117 3.93 5.97 0.13
C ALA A 117 3.09 7.18 0.55
N TYR A 118 1.75 7.10 0.42
CA TYR A 118 0.86 8.20 0.81
C TYR A 118 0.98 8.54 2.29
N SER A 119 0.98 7.53 3.16
CA SER A 119 1.05 7.74 4.60
C SER A 119 2.38 8.40 4.98
N SER A 120 3.50 7.90 4.45
CA SER A 120 4.83 8.45 4.72
C SER A 120 5.06 9.86 4.14
N ALA A 121 4.47 10.19 2.99
CA ALA A 121 4.73 11.46 2.30
C ALA A 121 3.83 12.62 2.76
N PHE A 122 2.63 12.32 3.25
CA PHE A 122 1.58 13.33 3.46
C PHE A 122 0.83 13.25 4.79
N VAL A 123 0.95 12.15 5.55
CA VAL A 123 0.10 11.90 6.74
C VAL A 123 0.89 11.72 8.03
N ALA A 124 2.02 10.99 8.00
CA ALA A 124 2.75 10.54 9.19
C ALA A 124 3.01 11.65 10.22
N ASP A 125 3.65 12.75 9.79
CA ASP A 125 4.03 13.86 10.67
C ASP A 125 2.85 14.80 10.98
N ARG A 126 1.77 14.78 10.19
CA ARG A 126 0.63 15.71 10.30
C ARG A 126 -0.56 15.15 11.09
N ASN A 127 -0.77 13.83 11.06
CA ASN A 127 -1.91 13.18 11.71
C ASN A 127 -1.56 11.71 12.08
N PRO A 128 -0.98 11.49 13.28
CA PRO A 128 -0.55 10.16 13.73
C PRO A 128 -1.67 9.11 13.79
N GLU A 129 -2.89 9.50 14.17
CA GLU A 129 -4.01 8.56 14.25
C GLU A 129 -4.47 8.10 12.85
N ARG A 130 -4.56 9.02 11.89
CA ARG A 130 -4.82 8.67 10.49
C ARG A 130 -3.67 7.84 9.91
N ASN A 131 -2.43 8.13 10.28
CA ASN A 131 -1.26 7.36 9.85
C ASN A 131 -1.38 5.88 10.28
N ARG A 132 -1.71 5.59 11.55
CA ARG A 132 -1.91 4.21 12.06
C ARG A 132 -2.87 3.40 11.20
N ILE A 133 -4.05 3.96 10.89
CA ILE A 133 -5.08 3.32 10.07
C ILE A 133 -4.54 2.98 8.66
N LEU A 134 -3.80 3.89 8.04
CA LEU A 134 -3.28 3.73 6.68
C LEU A 134 -2.13 2.71 6.61
N VAL A 135 -1.21 2.73 7.58
CA VAL A 135 -0.08 1.78 7.60
C VAL A 135 -0.49 0.37 8.04
N GLU A 136 -1.50 0.22 8.89
CA GLU A 136 -2.11 -1.07 9.21
C GLU A 136 -2.70 -1.73 7.96
N LYS A 137 -3.38 -0.94 7.13
CA LYS A 137 -3.91 -1.40 5.85
C LYS A 137 -2.80 -1.75 4.85
N ALA A 138 -1.74 -0.95 4.79
CA ALA A 138 -0.55 -1.26 3.98
C ALA A 138 0.10 -2.58 4.42
N LYS A 139 0.35 -2.77 5.73
CA LYS A 139 0.87 -4.03 6.31
C LYS A 139 -0.05 -5.20 5.94
N THR A 140 -1.37 -5.04 6.12
CA THR A 140 -2.36 -6.08 5.81
C THR A 140 -2.27 -6.53 4.35
N TYR A 141 -2.25 -5.59 3.40
CA TYR A 141 -2.11 -5.93 1.98
C TYR A 141 -0.75 -6.54 1.64
N ALA A 142 0.35 -6.00 2.16
CA ALA A 142 1.70 -6.49 1.89
C ALA A 142 1.91 -7.94 2.40
N LEU A 143 1.53 -8.21 3.65
CA LEU A 143 1.66 -9.53 4.25
C LEU A 143 0.70 -10.54 3.59
N THR A 144 -0.47 -10.12 3.14
CA THR A 144 -1.40 -10.98 2.37
C THR A 144 -0.82 -11.33 1.00
N ALA A 145 -0.24 -10.35 0.28
CA ALA A 145 0.43 -10.58 -0.99
C ALA A 145 1.58 -11.58 -0.85
N LEU A 146 2.41 -11.43 0.18
CA LEU A 146 3.52 -12.34 0.47
C LEU A 146 3.03 -13.74 0.91
N SER A 147 1.96 -13.85 1.70
CA SER A 147 1.33 -15.14 2.02
C SER A 147 0.83 -15.89 0.78
N LEU A 148 0.21 -15.19 -0.18
CA LEU A 148 -0.23 -15.77 -1.45
C LEU A 148 0.94 -16.09 -2.39
N GLN A 149 2.11 -15.44 -2.20
CA GLN A 149 3.32 -15.72 -2.96
C GLN A 149 4.07 -16.93 -2.41
N ASN A 150 4.14 -17.07 -1.08
CA ASN A 150 4.91 -18.09 -0.39
C ASN A 150 4.11 -18.78 0.73
N ARG A 151 3.79 -20.07 0.52
CA ARG A 151 3.02 -20.89 1.47
C ARG A 151 3.74 -21.13 2.80
N LYS A 152 5.07 -21.21 2.85
CA LYS A 152 5.80 -21.38 4.12
C LYS A 152 5.68 -20.12 4.97
N PHE A 153 5.87 -18.95 4.37
CA PHE A 153 5.64 -17.68 5.04
C PHE A 153 4.21 -17.56 5.56
N ALA A 154 3.21 -17.94 4.77
CA ALA A 154 1.81 -17.95 5.19
C ALA A 154 1.54 -18.81 6.44
N GLN A 155 2.31 -19.88 6.65
CA GLN A 155 2.19 -20.77 7.82
C GLN A 155 2.82 -20.20 9.09
N VAL A 156 3.90 -19.42 8.99
CA VAL A 156 4.71 -18.98 10.15
C VAL A 156 4.76 -17.46 10.37
N ARG A 157 4.06 -16.64 9.58
CA ARG A 157 4.10 -15.17 9.68
C ARG A 157 3.74 -14.61 11.05
N GLU A 158 2.77 -15.22 11.72
CA GLU A 158 2.33 -14.84 13.08
C GLU A 158 3.11 -15.58 14.19
N SER A 159 3.95 -16.57 13.85
CA SER A 159 4.75 -17.31 14.82
C SER A 159 5.83 -16.44 15.49
N PRO A 160 6.39 -16.87 16.64
CA PRO A 160 7.62 -16.31 17.20
C PRO A 160 8.79 -16.35 16.22
N TYR A 161 9.78 -15.46 16.42
CA TYR A 161 10.88 -15.26 15.47
C TYR A 161 11.63 -16.55 15.07
N GLY A 162 11.97 -17.42 16.03
CA GLY A 162 12.71 -18.66 15.74
C GLY A 162 11.95 -19.67 14.86
N GLU A 163 10.61 -19.67 14.88
CA GLU A 163 9.81 -20.44 13.92
C GLU A 163 9.69 -19.71 12.57
N PHE A 164 9.56 -18.39 12.60
CA PHE A 164 9.45 -17.53 11.42
C PHE A 164 10.65 -17.71 10.47
N GLU A 165 11.86 -17.84 11.00
CA GLU A 165 13.09 -18.05 10.22
C GLU A 165 13.02 -19.27 9.28
N SER A 166 12.21 -20.28 9.60
CA SER A 166 12.03 -21.49 8.77
C SER A 166 11.46 -21.22 7.37
N CYS A 167 10.82 -20.06 7.15
CA CYS A 167 10.36 -19.66 5.82
C CYS A 167 11.45 -19.03 4.94
N LEU A 168 12.50 -18.44 5.53
CA LEU A 168 13.52 -17.65 4.80
C LEU A 168 14.19 -18.45 3.68
N PRO A 169 14.61 -19.73 3.85
CA PRO A 169 15.24 -20.51 2.79
C PRO A 169 14.32 -20.87 1.61
N SER A 170 13.01 -20.60 1.70
CA SER A 170 12.05 -20.90 0.63
C SER A 170 11.89 -19.78 -0.40
N PHE A 171 12.30 -18.56 -0.08
CA PHE A 171 12.20 -17.42 -1.01
C PHE A 171 13.22 -17.51 -2.15
N ARG A 172 12.85 -16.98 -3.32
CA ARG A 172 13.66 -16.90 -4.53
C ARG A 172 13.57 -15.49 -5.12
N LYS A 173 14.42 -15.15 -6.09
CA LYS A 173 14.49 -13.80 -6.70
C LYS A 173 13.14 -13.23 -7.16
N LYS A 174 12.22 -14.06 -7.67
CA LYS A 174 10.84 -13.65 -8.03
C LYS A 174 9.97 -13.13 -6.87
N ASP A 175 10.36 -13.41 -5.63
CA ASP A 175 9.63 -13.03 -4.41
C ASP A 175 10.11 -11.68 -3.86
N VAL A 176 11.23 -11.15 -4.37
CA VAL A 176 11.86 -9.90 -3.90
C VAL A 176 10.91 -8.70 -3.81
N PRO A 177 10.04 -8.41 -4.81
CA PRO A 177 9.10 -7.29 -4.71
C PRO A 177 8.12 -7.43 -3.53
N PHE A 178 7.67 -8.66 -3.27
CA PHE A 178 6.75 -8.96 -2.17
C PHE A 178 7.47 -8.95 -0.82
N LEU A 179 8.70 -9.45 -0.75
CA LEU A 179 9.56 -9.39 0.44
C LEU A 179 9.84 -7.95 0.87
N PHE A 180 10.30 -7.13 -0.09
CA PHE A 180 10.63 -5.73 0.15
C PHE A 180 9.41 -4.96 0.63
N GLN A 181 8.27 -5.10 -0.04
CA GLN A 181 7.05 -4.39 0.36
C GLN A 181 6.49 -4.88 1.70
N ALA A 182 6.56 -6.20 1.97
CA ALA A 182 6.17 -6.75 3.26
C ALA A 182 7.01 -6.17 4.40
N ALA A 183 8.34 -6.16 4.26
CA ALA A 183 9.24 -5.57 5.24
C ALA A 183 8.99 -4.06 5.42
N ALA A 184 8.85 -3.30 4.33
CA ALA A 184 8.65 -1.85 4.36
C ALA A 184 7.31 -1.45 5.00
N SER A 185 6.19 -2.08 4.60
CA SER A 185 4.88 -1.80 5.21
C SER A 185 4.79 -2.29 6.66
N TRP A 186 5.45 -3.39 7.03
CA TRP A 186 5.54 -3.83 8.43
C TRP A 186 6.35 -2.85 9.26
N ALA A 187 7.50 -2.36 8.77
CA ALA A 187 8.30 -1.33 9.43
C ALA A 187 7.55 0.00 9.60
N GLY A 188 6.77 0.42 8.60
CA GLY A 188 5.92 1.61 8.70
C GLY A 188 4.84 1.46 9.78
N TRP A 189 4.25 0.27 9.90
CA TRP A 189 3.30 -0.05 10.98
C TRP A 189 3.97 -0.12 12.36
N ILE A 190 5.18 -0.68 12.48
CA ILE A 190 5.93 -0.67 13.75
C ILE A 190 6.24 0.77 14.16
N GLN A 191 6.70 1.63 13.25
CA GLN A 191 6.97 3.05 13.55
C GLN A 191 5.72 3.79 14.05
N ALA A 192 4.55 3.59 13.43
CA ALA A 192 3.30 4.22 13.88
C ALA A 192 2.78 3.67 15.23
N ASN A 193 3.29 2.51 15.66
CA ASN A 193 2.91 1.81 16.90
C ASN A 193 4.12 1.58 17.82
N ALA A 194 5.16 2.44 17.75
CA ALA A 194 6.44 2.22 18.44
C ALA A 194 6.35 2.21 19.98
N SER A 195 5.22 2.65 20.56
CA SER A 195 4.90 2.52 21.98
C SER A 195 4.40 1.13 22.40
N SER A 196 4.13 0.23 21.44
CA SER A 196 3.73 -1.16 21.71
C SER A 196 4.94 -2.08 21.73
N THR A 197 5.11 -2.80 22.85
CA THR A 197 6.12 -3.87 22.98
C THR A 197 5.96 -4.95 21.93
N ASP A 198 4.70 -5.28 21.59
CA ASP A 198 4.36 -6.35 20.66
C ASP A 198 4.72 -5.95 19.22
N ALA A 199 4.53 -4.68 18.87
CA ALA A 199 4.99 -4.14 17.59
C ALA A 199 6.53 -4.15 17.49
N LEU A 200 7.24 -3.80 18.57
CA LEU A 200 8.70 -3.84 18.60
C LEU A 200 9.27 -5.28 18.56
N ALA A 201 8.52 -6.27 19.04
CA ALA A 201 8.91 -7.68 19.02
C ALA A 201 8.98 -8.27 17.59
N ASP A 202 8.28 -7.68 16.62
CA ASP A 202 8.35 -8.07 15.20
C ASP A 202 9.60 -7.52 14.47
N LEU A 203 10.36 -6.58 15.05
CA LEU A 203 11.54 -5.97 14.38
C LEU A 203 12.54 -6.98 13.81
N PRO A 204 12.90 -8.09 14.50
CA PRO A 204 13.79 -9.11 13.93
C PRO A 204 13.22 -9.78 12.67
N LYS A 205 11.89 -9.97 12.56
CA LYS A 205 11.24 -10.50 11.36
C LYS A 205 11.39 -9.54 10.18
N VAL A 206 11.25 -8.24 10.43
CA VAL A 206 11.47 -7.20 9.43
C VAL A 206 12.93 -7.18 8.97
N GLU A 207 13.89 -7.29 9.90
CA GLU A 207 15.31 -7.34 9.57
C GLU A 207 15.66 -8.57 8.72
N SER A 208 15.15 -9.75 9.07
CA SER A 208 15.46 -10.98 8.32
C SER A 208 14.82 -11.00 6.93
N LEU A 209 13.64 -10.41 6.76
CA LEU A 209 13.03 -10.21 5.43
C LEU A 209 13.86 -9.25 4.55
N ILE A 210 14.34 -8.11 5.08
CA ILE A 210 15.13 -7.17 4.26
C ILE A 210 16.54 -7.70 3.96
N ARG A 211 17.18 -8.41 4.91
CA ARG A 211 18.42 -9.16 4.62
C ARG A 211 18.21 -10.22 3.54
N LYS A 212 17.04 -10.88 3.52
CA LYS A 212 16.70 -11.84 2.45
C LYS A 212 16.48 -11.17 1.09
N VAL A 213 16.02 -9.92 1.05
CA VAL A 213 16.02 -9.13 -0.20
C VAL A 213 17.43 -8.93 -0.70
N LEU A 214 18.36 -8.47 0.16
CA LEU A 214 19.76 -8.24 -0.22
C LEU A 214 20.47 -9.50 -0.74
N GLU A 215 20.24 -10.65 -0.10
CA GLU A 215 20.77 -11.95 -0.54
C GLU A 215 20.26 -12.36 -1.94
N LEU A 216 19.02 -12.00 -2.28
CA LEU A 216 18.38 -12.41 -3.53
C LEU A 216 18.58 -11.42 -4.69
N ASP A 217 18.58 -10.12 -4.38
CA ASP A 217 18.84 -9.02 -5.31
C ASP A 217 19.09 -7.69 -4.57
N GLU A 218 20.35 -7.39 -4.23
CA GLU A 218 20.73 -6.09 -3.64
C GLU A 218 20.43 -4.89 -4.55
N THR A 219 20.34 -5.09 -5.88
CA THR A 219 20.12 -3.99 -6.84
C THR A 219 18.66 -3.57 -6.94
N TYR A 220 17.74 -4.37 -6.38
CA TYR A 220 16.30 -4.15 -6.45
C TYR A 220 15.92 -2.74 -5.96
N SER A 221 15.05 -2.08 -6.74
CA SER A 221 14.56 -0.73 -6.46
C SER A 221 15.69 0.26 -6.19
N TYR A 222 16.71 0.31 -7.06
CA TYR A 222 17.82 1.25 -6.99
C TYR A 222 18.64 1.15 -5.68
N GLY A 223 18.77 -0.07 -5.14
CA GLY A 223 19.45 -0.31 -3.86
C GLY A 223 18.66 0.13 -2.62
N ALA A 224 17.36 0.45 -2.73
CA ALA A 224 16.55 0.91 -1.59
C ALA A 224 16.52 -0.07 -0.40
N ALA A 225 16.76 -1.37 -0.63
CA ALA A 225 16.89 -2.36 0.43
C ALA A 225 18.10 -2.13 1.34
N HIS A 226 19.20 -1.60 0.80
CA HIS A 226 20.34 -1.16 1.60
C HIS A 226 19.97 0.06 2.45
N ALA A 227 19.40 1.11 1.85
CA ALA A 227 19.01 2.31 2.61
C ALA A 227 18.00 2.01 3.73
N PHE A 228 17.06 1.09 3.48
CA PHE A 228 16.12 0.62 4.51
C PHE A 228 16.83 -0.17 5.61
N LEU A 229 17.72 -1.13 5.30
CA LEU A 229 18.48 -1.82 6.35
C LEU A 229 19.36 -0.85 7.14
N GLY A 230 20.00 0.13 6.48
CA GLY A 230 20.73 1.21 7.15
C GLY A 230 19.86 1.94 8.18
N ALA A 231 18.67 2.41 7.77
CA ALA A 231 17.72 3.06 8.67
C ALA A 231 17.24 2.14 9.81
N LEU A 232 17.06 0.84 9.56
CA LEU A 232 16.64 -0.13 10.59
C LEU A 232 17.72 -0.33 11.66
N LEU A 233 19.00 -0.34 11.25
CA LEU A 233 20.16 -0.49 12.12
C LEU A 233 20.45 0.73 13.00
N THR A 234 19.92 1.91 12.64
CA THR A 234 20.00 3.15 13.43
C THR A 234 18.78 3.42 14.32
N VAL A 235 17.69 2.63 14.24
CA VAL A 235 16.48 2.81 15.09
C VAL A 235 16.81 2.73 16.58
N ARG A 236 17.80 1.92 16.96
CA ARG A 236 18.22 1.75 18.36
C ARG A 236 19.53 2.50 18.60
N PRO A 237 19.74 3.12 19.77
CA PRO A 237 21.06 3.57 20.19
C PRO A 237 22.08 2.41 20.22
N PRO A 238 23.39 2.65 20.04
CA PRO A 238 24.40 1.60 20.10
C PRO A 238 24.36 0.76 21.38
N ALA A 239 24.12 1.40 22.53
CA ALA A 239 23.96 0.75 23.83
C ALA A 239 22.76 -0.22 23.92
N LEU A 240 21.82 -0.15 22.97
CA LEU A 240 20.64 -1.02 22.86
C LEU A 240 20.66 -1.88 21.58
N GLY A 241 21.85 -2.12 21.01
CA GLY A 241 22.04 -2.98 19.83
C GLY A 241 21.92 -2.28 18.48
N GLY A 242 21.95 -0.94 18.45
CA GLY A 242 22.16 -0.17 17.23
C GLY A 242 23.53 -0.43 16.60
N ARG A 243 23.62 -0.38 15.27
CA ARG A 243 24.84 -0.71 14.51
C ARG A 243 25.15 0.38 13.48
N PRO A 244 25.56 1.59 13.91
CA PRO A 244 25.77 2.73 13.02
C PRO A 244 26.81 2.48 11.93
N GLU A 245 27.92 1.81 12.21
CA GLU A 245 28.95 1.54 11.19
C GLU A 245 28.50 0.53 10.10
N GLU A 246 27.70 -0.47 10.49
CA GLU A 246 27.04 -1.35 9.52
C GLU A 246 26.00 -0.54 8.71
N ALA A 247 25.24 0.33 9.39
CA ALA A 247 24.25 1.18 8.74
C ALA A 247 24.85 2.13 7.70
N ARG A 248 25.98 2.78 8.03
CA ARG A 248 26.76 3.62 7.12
C ARG A 248 27.13 2.87 5.84
N SER A 249 27.73 1.69 5.99
CA SER A 249 28.12 0.83 4.86
C SER A 249 26.93 0.49 3.96
N HIS A 250 25.75 0.24 4.57
CA HIS A 250 24.52 0.06 3.80
C HIS A 250 24.07 1.35 3.09
N PHE A 251 24.04 2.50 3.76
CA PHE A 251 23.67 3.75 3.11
C PHE A 251 24.58 4.11 1.93
N GLU A 252 25.90 4.04 2.10
CA GLU A 252 26.88 4.30 1.04
C GLU A 252 26.63 3.36 -0.17
N ARG A 253 26.44 2.05 0.08
CA ARG A 253 26.08 1.09 -0.99
C ARG A 253 24.75 1.40 -1.67
N ALA A 254 23.77 1.95 -0.96
CA ALA A 254 22.50 2.40 -1.55
C ALA A 254 22.70 3.60 -2.49
N LEU A 255 23.63 4.51 -2.19
CA LEU A 255 23.96 5.64 -3.07
C LEU A 255 24.69 5.18 -4.33
N GLU A 256 25.63 4.23 -4.20
CA GLU A 256 26.32 3.59 -5.34
C GLU A 256 25.34 2.94 -6.31
N LEU A 257 24.46 2.07 -5.79
CA LEU A 257 23.45 1.35 -6.59
C LEU A 257 22.40 2.30 -7.17
N GLY A 258 22.06 3.37 -6.44
CA GLY A 258 21.16 4.43 -6.90
C GLY A 258 21.75 5.36 -7.96
N GLN A 259 23.07 5.38 -8.15
CA GLN A 259 23.80 6.19 -9.14
C GLN A 259 23.39 7.68 -9.17
N GLY A 260 23.06 8.26 -8.00
CA GLY A 260 22.55 9.64 -7.90
C GLY A 260 21.14 9.88 -8.44
N LYS A 261 20.45 8.85 -8.95
CA LYS A 261 19.09 8.96 -9.54
C LYS A 261 17.98 8.74 -8.52
N PHE A 262 18.23 7.93 -7.49
CA PHE A 262 17.26 7.61 -6.44
C PHE A 262 17.49 8.46 -5.20
N LEU A 263 16.93 9.67 -5.20
CA LEU A 263 17.14 10.68 -4.17
C LEU A 263 16.62 10.30 -2.76
N PRO A 264 15.58 9.45 -2.56
CA PRO A 264 15.14 9.05 -1.23
C PRO A 264 16.23 8.41 -0.34
N SER A 265 17.22 7.72 -0.92
CA SER A 265 18.33 7.14 -0.14
C SER A 265 19.18 8.20 0.56
N TYR A 266 19.42 9.35 -0.08
CA TYR A 266 20.19 10.46 0.49
C TYR A 266 19.45 11.12 1.66
N VAL A 267 18.14 11.37 1.49
CA VAL A 267 17.28 11.93 2.55
C VAL A 267 17.22 10.99 3.75
N LEU A 268 17.07 9.69 3.51
CA LEU A 268 17.03 8.70 4.58
C LEU A 268 18.38 8.59 5.31
N TYR A 269 19.50 8.66 4.58
CA TYR A 269 20.84 8.65 5.17
C TYR A 269 21.09 9.87 6.06
N ALA A 270 20.73 11.07 5.59
CA ALA A 270 20.81 12.30 6.38
C ALA A 270 19.93 12.21 7.65
N LYS A 271 18.66 11.81 7.50
CA LYS A 271 17.69 11.74 8.60
C LYS A 271 18.02 10.68 9.66
N GLN A 272 18.57 9.53 9.27
CA GLN A 272 18.70 8.37 10.14
C GLN A 272 20.12 8.12 10.67
N TYR A 273 21.15 8.52 9.92
CA TYR A 273 22.54 8.36 10.33
C TYR A 273 23.20 9.70 10.67
N ALA A 274 23.19 10.68 9.77
CA ALA A 274 23.98 11.91 9.97
C ALA A 274 23.52 12.71 11.22
N LEU A 275 22.21 12.76 11.49
CA LEU A 275 21.70 13.28 12.77
C LEU A 275 22.16 12.42 13.98
N LEU A 276 22.08 11.09 13.88
CA LEU A 276 22.44 10.17 14.98
C LEU A 276 23.92 10.27 15.38
N VAL A 277 24.83 10.43 14.41
CA VAL A 277 26.28 10.59 14.66
C VAL A 277 26.72 12.05 14.77
N TYR A 278 25.77 12.99 14.70
CA TYR A 278 26.01 14.43 14.82
C TYR A 278 26.95 15.03 13.76
N ASP A 279 26.94 14.45 12.55
CA ASP A 279 27.77 14.87 11.41
C ASP A 279 27.05 15.93 10.56
N LYS A 280 27.35 17.20 10.87
CA LYS A 280 26.77 18.40 10.23
C LYS A 280 27.09 18.48 8.74
N ASP A 281 28.32 18.15 8.35
CA ASP A 281 28.81 18.29 6.98
C ASP A 281 28.22 17.19 6.09
N LEU A 282 28.18 15.95 6.57
CA LEU A 282 27.47 14.85 5.91
C LEU A 282 25.98 15.16 5.76
N PHE A 283 25.33 15.65 6.83
CA PHE A 283 23.91 15.98 6.80
C PHE A 283 23.58 17.02 5.72
N PHE A 284 24.22 18.19 5.74
CA PHE A 284 23.91 19.23 4.75
C PHE A 284 24.41 18.87 3.35
N GLY A 285 25.53 18.17 3.19
CA GLY A 285 26.02 17.71 1.88
C GLY A 285 25.08 16.72 1.18
N LEU A 286 24.49 15.78 1.93
CA LEU A 286 23.48 14.85 1.41
C LEU A 286 22.22 15.60 0.96
N LEU A 287 21.72 16.54 1.77
CA LEU A 287 20.52 17.31 1.41
C LEU A 287 20.78 18.27 0.24
N GLU A 288 21.93 18.94 0.19
CA GLU A 288 22.31 19.78 -0.95
C GLU A 288 22.41 18.98 -2.26
N THR A 289 22.91 17.75 -2.19
CA THR A 289 22.94 16.81 -3.34
C THR A 289 21.54 16.51 -3.86
N VAL A 290 20.57 16.27 -2.97
CA VAL A 290 19.15 16.04 -3.34
C VAL A 290 18.55 17.27 -4.02
N LEU A 291 18.77 18.47 -3.45
CA LEU A 291 18.20 19.71 -3.96
C LEU A 291 18.80 20.14 -5.32
N ARG A 292 20.05 19.77 -5.61
CA ARG A 292 20.70 20.04 -6.91
C ARG A 292 20.43 18.99 -7.99
N SER A 293 19.94 17.81 -7.63
CA SER A 293 19.78 16.70 -8.59
C SER A 293 18.49 16.81 -9.42
N PRO A 294 18.51 16.46 -10.72
CA PRO A 294 17.31 16.50 -11.57
C PRO A 294 16.33 15.37 -11.21
N ALA A 295 15.19 15.74 -10.61
CA ALA A 295 14.20 14.79 -10.12
C ALA A 295 13.56 13.93 -11.22
N ASP A 296 13.41 14.49 -12.42
CA ASP A 296 12.71 13.90 -13.58
C ASP A 296 13.64 13.18 -14.59
N SER A 297 14.92 13.01 -14.24
CA SER A 297 15.92 12.33 -15.09
C SER A 297 15.63 10.85 -15.36
N VAL A 298 14.79 10.22 -14.52
CA VAL A 298 14.21 8.90 -14.73
C VAL A 298 12.70 9.02 -14.53
N PRO A 299 11.84 8.84 -15.56
CA PRO A 299 10.41 9.14 -15.46
C PRO A 299 9.70 8.48 -14.28
N GLU A 300 9.91 7.18 -14.06
CA GLU A 300 9.29 6.40 -12.97
C GLU A 300 9.69 6.83 -11.56
N LEU A 301 10.75 7.66 -11.42
CA LEU A 301 11.20 8.22 -10.14
C LEU A 301 10.75 9.65 -9.91
N THR A 302 10.12 10.32 -10.89
CA THR A 302 9.82 11.76 -10.87
C THR A 302 9.12 12.19 -9.58
N LEU A 303 7.97 11.59 -9.26
CA LEU A 303 7.21 11.91 -8.05
C LEU A 303 8.00 11.61 -6.77
N MET A 304 8.73 10.49 -6.72
CA MET A 304 9.51 10.08 -5.54
C MET A 304 10.69 11.04 -5.28
N ASN A 305 11.35 11.50 -6.33
CA ASN A 305 12.47 12.42 -6.24
C ASN A 305 12.00 13.85 -5.88
N LEU A 306 10.88 14.31 -6.42
CA LEU A 306 10.26 15.59 -6.02
C LEU A 306 9.82 15.56 -4.54
N LEU A 307 9.27 14.44 -4.07
CA LEU A 307 8.97 14.25 -2.65
C LEU A 307 10.23 14.23 -1.78
N ALA A 308 11.32 13.61 -2.25
CA ALA A 308 12.62 13.63 -1.57
C ALA A 308 13.18 15.06 -1.47
N GLN A 309 13.04 15.88 -2.52
CA GLN A 309 13.41 17.31 -2.48
C GLN A 309 12.59 18.09 -1.45
N ARG A 310 11.26 17.97 -1.47
CA ARG A 310 10.38 18.60 -0.46
C ARG A 310 10.74 18.17 0.98
N GLN A 311 11.13 16.91 1.17
CA GLN A 311 11.60 16.41 2.46
C GLN A 311 12.98 16.98 2.84
N ALA A 312 13.90 17.11 1.89
CA ALA A 312 15.22 17.69 2.12
C ALA A 312 15.15 19.17 2.50
N GLU A 313 14.29 19.96 1.85
CA GLU A 313 14.03 21.37 2.22
C GLU A 313 13.50 21.47 3.65
N ALA A 314 12.44 20.72 3.98
CA ALA A 314 11.85 20.74 5.31
C ALA A 314 12.82 20.27 6.41
N LEU A 315 13.62 19.25 6.12
CA LEU A 315 14.61 18.70 7.06
C LEU A 315 15.78 19.66 7.29
N ALA A 316 16.27 20.33 6.23
CA ALA A 316 17.31 21.35 6.33
C ALA A 316 16.83 22.63 7.05
N ALA A 317 15.60 23.07 6.78
CA ALA A 317 14.99 24.21 7.47
C ALA A 317 14.85 23.93 8.97
N ARG A 318 14.22 22.79 9.32
CA ARG A 318 14.02 22.37 10.71
C ARG A 318 15.33 22.28 11.49
N ALA A 319 16.37 21.66 10.92
CA ALA A 319 17.65 21.51 11.60
C ALA A 319 18.34 22.87 11.92
N ARG A 320 18.08 23.90 11.10
CA ARG A 320 18.55 25.27 11.34
C ARG A 320 17.68 26.02 12.35
N GLU A 321 16.36 25.88 12.28
CA GLU A 321 15.41 26.49 13.21
C GLU A 321 15.57 25.95 14.64
N GLU A 322 15.83 24.64 14.78
CA GLU A 322 16.07 23.98 16.07
C GLU A 322 17.52 24.17 16.59
N GLY A 323 18.42 24.77 15.80
CA GLY A 323 19.85 24.90 16.15
C GLY A 323 20.54 23.55 16.35
N TYR A 324 20.13 22.50 15.61
CA TYR A 324 20.43 21.11 15.96
C TYR A 324 21.93 20.81 16.04
N PHE A 325 22.76 21.52 15.25
CA PHE A 325 24.21 21.32 15.13
C PHE A 325 25.03 22.56 15.57
N ASP A 326 24.47 23.45 16.39
CA ASP A 326 25.10 24.73 16.79
C ASP A 326 25.43 24.79 18.30
#